data_AF-A0A2N3DJ99-F1
#
_entry.id   AF-A0A2N3DJ99-F1
#
_cell.length_a   1.000
_cell.length_b   1.000
_cell.length_c   1.000
_cell.angle_alpha   90.00
_cell.angle_beta   90.00
_cell.angle_gamma   90.00
#
_symmetry.space_group_name_H-M   'P 1'
#
loop_
_entity.id
_entity.type
_entity.pdbx_description
1 polymer ?
#
loop_
_entity_poly.entity_id
_entity_poly.type
_entity_poly.pdbx_seq_one_letter_code
_entity_poly.pdbx_strand_id
1 'polypeptide(L)' 'AETLKTAATIAAMPPMAAIANKEMVNAAFEMTLDQGMIVERRIFQILTASEDKAEGMAAFIEKREGQWKGR' A
#
# COMPACT_ATOMS: atom_id res chain seq x y z
N ALA A 1 23.29 -4.39 -8.76
CA ALA A 1 23.15 -3.72 -7.46
C ALA A 1 21.78 -3.05 -7.32
N GLU A 2 21.35 -2.24 -8.31
CA GLU A 2 20.06 -1.51 -8.26
C GLU A 2 18.82 -2.40 -8.06
N THR A 3 18.73 -3.58 -8.68
CA THR A 3 17.59 -4.49 -8.50
C THR A 3 17.34 -4.86 -7.04
N LEU A 4 18.41 -5.19 -6.29
CA LEU A 4 18.30 -5.55 -4.88
C LEU A 4 17.93 -4.36 -4.02
N LYS A 5 18.40 -3.16 -4.37
CA LYS A 5 18.02 -1.91 -3.70
C LYS A 5 16.52 -1.65 -3.84
N THR A 6 15.98 -1.74 -5.05
CA THR A 6 14.54 -1.58 -5.29
C THR A 6 13.72 -2.64 -4.56
N ALA A 7 14.17 -3.90 -4.59
CA ALA A 7 13.50 -4.99 -3.87
C ALA A 7 13.46 -4.72 -2.35
N ALA A 8 14.56 -4.23 -1.77
CA ALA A 8 14.62 -3.85 -0.36
C ALA A 8 13.67 -2.69 -0.03
N THR A 9 13.57 -1.69 -0.91
CA THR A 9 12.61 -0.58 -0.72
C THR A 9 11.17 -1.08 -0.70
N ILE A 10 10.80 -1.99 -1.61
CA ILE A 10 9.43 -2.56 -1.64
C ILE A 10 9.19 -3.43 -0.40
N ALA A 11 10.17 -4.24 0.01
CA ALA A 11 10.08 -5.11 1.19
C ALA A 11 9.95 -4.32 2.51
N ALA A 12 10.41 -3.07 2.54
CA ALA A 12 10.28 -2.18 3.69
C ALA A 12 8.93 -1.43 3.76
N MET A 13 8.01 -1.65 2.81
CA MET A 13 6.66 -1.05 2.81
C MET A 13 5.66 -1.88 3.63
N PRO A 14 4.51 -1.31 4.03
CA PRO A 14 3.44 -2.09 4.67
C PRO A 14 2.97 -3.24 3.77
N PRO A 15 3.01 -4.51 4.22
CA PRO A 15 2.76 -5.68 3.37
C PRO A 15 1.39 -5.65 2.69
N MET A 16 0.32 -5.35 3.43
CA MET A 16 -1.03 -5.29 2.88
C MET A 16 -1.18 -4.20 1.82
N ALA A 17 -0.59 -3.01 2.05
CA ALA A 17 -0.65 -1.91 1.10
C ALA A 17 0.14 -2.22 -0.18
N ALA A 18 1.33 -2.84 -0.06
CA ALA A 18 2.13 -3.22 -1.22
C ALA A 18 1.41 -4.24 -2.12
N ILE A 19 0.75 -5.24 -1.53
CA ILE A 19 -0.06 -6.23 -2.26
C ILE A 19 -1.24 -5.56 -2.94
N ALA A 20 -2.02 -4.77 -2.18
CA ALA A 20 -3.20 -4.08 -2.69
C ALA A 20 -2.87 -3.12 -3.84
N ASN A 21 -1.78 -2.35 -3.72
CA ASN A 21 -1.33 -1.45 -4.79
C ASN A 21 -0.96 -2.20 -6.07
N LYS A 22 -0.27 -3.33 -5.95
CA LYS A 22 0.06 -4.18 -7.10
C LYS A 22 -1.21 -4.70 -7.78
N GLU A 23 -2.20 -5.12 -7.00
CA GLU A 23 -3.48 -5.60 -7.52
C GLU A 23 -4.24 -4.50 -8.26
N MET A 24 -4.35 -3.29 -7.67
CA MET A 24 -5.02 -2.15 -8.28
C MET A 24 -4.36 -1.74 -9.61
N VAL A 25 -3.03 -1.70 -9.66
CA VAL A 25 -2.30 -1.36 -10.90
C VAL A 25 -2.56 -2.40 -11.99
N ASN A 26 -2.56 -3.69 -11.65
CA ASN A 26 -2.89 -4.73 -12.64
C ASN A 26 -4.34 -4.63 -13.09
N ALA A 27 -5.27 -4.39 -12.17
CA ALA A 27 -6.69 -4.30 -12.46
C ALA A 27 -7.03 -3.10 -13.37
N ALA A 28 -6.30 -1.99 -13.25
CA ALA A 28 -6.50 -0.80 -14.08
C ALA A 28 -6.36 -1.05 -15.59
N PHE A 29 -5.65 -2.09 -16.01
CA PHE A 29 -5.54 -2.48 -17.43
C PHE A 29 -6.75 -3.25 -17.95
N GLU A 30 -7.61 -3.74 -17.07
CA GLU A 30 -8.75 -4.62 -17.39
C GLU A 30 -10.10 -3.91 -17.24
N MET A 31 -10.10 -2.61 -16.91
CA MET A 31 -11.33 -1.86 -16.65
C MET A 31 -11.25 -0.41 -17.15
N THR A 32 -12.42 0.21 -17.29
CA THR A 32 -12.51 1.64 -17.58
C THR A 32 -12.05 2.47 -16.37
N LEU A 33 -11.69 3.73 -16.62
CA LEU A 33 -11.26 4.66 -15.57
C LEU A 33 -12.26 4.75 -14.42
N ASP A 34 -13.56 4.90 -14.71
CA ASP A 34 -14.60 5.03 -13.69
C ASP A 34 -14.72 3.78 -12.81
N GLN A 35 -14.56 2.59 -13.41
CA GLN A 35 -14.54 1.33 -12.67
C GLN A 35 -13.29 1.23 -11.78
N GLY A 36 -12.12 1.64 -12.32
CA GLY A 36 -10.86 1.72 -11.59
C GLY A 36 -10.99 2.57 -10.33
N MET A 37 -11.52 3.78 -10.47
CA MET A 37 -11.72 4.71 -9.34
C MET A 37 -12.62 4.11 -8.24
N ILE A 38 -13.66 3.34 -8.60
CA ILE A 38 -14.53 2.68 -7.63
C ILE A 38 -13.77 1.57 -6.89
N VAL A 39 -13.00 0.76 -7.62
CA VAL A 39 -12.18 -0.33 -7.05
C VAL A 39 -11.12 0.23 -6.11
N GLU A 40 -10.36 1.23 -6.55
CA GLU A 40 -9.32 1.89 -5.76
C GLU A 40 -9.89 2.47 -4.46
N ARG A 41 -11.02 3.18 -4.54
CA ARG A 41 -11.69 3.73 -3.37
C ARG A 41 -12.07 2.64 -2.36
N ARG A 42 -12.60 1.51 -2.82
CA ARG A 42 -13.01 0.39 -1.94
C ARG A 42 -11.81 -0.27 -1.27
N ILE A 43 -10.76 -0.55 -2.03
CA ILE A 43 -9.53 -1.16 -1.49
C ILE A 43 -8.87 -0.21 -0.49
N PHE A 44 -8.82 1.09 -0.80
CA PHE A 44 -8.32 2.09 0.13
C PHE A 44 -9.11 2.10 1.46
N GLN A 45 -10.44 2.03 1.41
CA GLN A 45 -11.27 1.93 2.62
C GLN A 45 -10.91 0.70 3.47
N ILE A 46 -10.65 -0.45 2.85
CA ILE A 46 -10.19 -1.65 3.56
C ILE A 46 -8.83 -1.41 4.23
N LEU A 47 -7.86 -0.85 3.49
CA LEU A 47 -6.54 -0.55 4.05
C LEU A 47 -6.60 0.43 5.22
N THR A 48 -7.57 1.35 5.24
CA THR A 48 -7.73 2.28 6.37
C THR A 48 -8.10 1.63 7.70
N ALA A 49 -8.56 0.37 7.66
CA ALA A 49 -8.84 -0.42 8.86
C ALA A 49 -7.61 -1.22 9.37
N SER A 50 -6.51 -1.28 8.62
CA SER A 50 -5.30 -2.02 9.02
C SER A 50 -4.55 -1.34 10.16
N GLU A 51 -3.85 -2.12 10.98
CA GLU A 51 -2.93 -1.60 12.01
C GLU A 51 -1.82 -0.78 11.35
N ASP A 52 -1.33 -1.24 10.19
CA ASP A 52 -0.26 -0.59 9.45
C ASP A 52 -0.64 0.81 8.95
N LYS A 53 -1.91 1.06 8.63
CA LYS A 53 -2.35 2.42 8.28
C LYS A 53 -2.30 3.34 9.48
N ALA A 54 -2.73 2.88 10.66
CA ALA A 54 -2.69 3.69 11.87
C ALA A 54 -1.24 4.00 12.27
N GLU A 55 -0.38 2.98 12.23
CA GLU A 55 1.06 3.12 12.49
C GLU A 55 1.75 4.03 11.48
N GLY A 56 1.47 3.90 10.18
CA GLY A 56 2.10 4.73 9.16
C GLY A 56 1.77 6.21 9.32
N MET A 57 0.53 6.52 9.73
CA MET A 57 0.14 7.89 10.08
C MET A 57 0.85 8.39 11.34
N ALA A 58 0.91 7.57 12.40
CA ALA A 58 1.58 7.93 13.65
C ALA A 58 3.08 8.15 13.43
N ALA A 59 3.75 7.22 12.77
CA ALA A 59 5.17 7.29 12.45
C ALA A 59 5.52 8.53 11.61
N PHE A 60 4.66 8.91 10.64
CA PHE A 60 4.84 10.12 9.86
C PHE A 60 4.76 11.40 10.72
N ILE A 61 3.74 11.49 11.59
CA ILE A 61 3.57 12.63 12.51
C ILE A 61 4.75 12.73 13.49
N GLU A 62 5.19 11.59 14.01
CA GLU A 62 6.28 11.45 14.98
C GLU A 62 7.69 11.51 14.33
N LYS A 63 7.77 11.58 13.00
CA LYS A 63 9.01 11.63 12.21
C LYS A 63 9.97 10.45 12.49
N ARG A 64 9.40 9.26 12.61
CA ARG A 64 10.15 8.00 12.80
C ARG A 64 9.80 7.00 11.69
N GLU A 65 10.58 5.93 11.61
CA GLU A 65 10.25 4.81 10.73
C GLU A 65 9.00 4.06 11.24
N GLY A 66 8.17 3.61 10.30
CA GLY A 66 6.98 2.82 10.58
C GLY A 66 7.33 1.35 10.81
N GLN A 67 6.62 0.72 11.76
CA GLN A 67 6.80 -0.69 12.09
C GLN A 67 5.60 -1.52 11.63
N TRP A 68 5.78 -2.24 10.51
CA TRP A 68 4.68 -2.95 9.88
C TRP A 68 4.45 -4.33 10.49
N LYS A 69 3.18 -4.67 10.73
CA LYS A 69 2.71 -5.97 11.20
C LYS A 69 2.00 -6.78 10.13
N GLY A 70 1.63 -6.16 9.00
CA GLY A 70 0.99 -6.83 7.87
C GLY A 70 -0.46 -7.25 8.14
N ARG A 71 -1.18 -6.50 8.97
CA ARG A 71 -2.60 -6.74 9.31
C ARG A 71 -3.33 -5.45 9.62
#